data_AF-A0A358APR1-F1
#
_entry.id   AF-A0A358APR1-F1
#
_cell.length_a   1.000
_cell.length_b   1.000
_cell.length_c   1.000
_cell.angle_alpha   90.00
_cell.angle_beta   90.00
_cell.angle_gamma   90.00
#
_symmetry.space_group_name_H-M   'P 1'
#
loop_
_entity.id
_entity.type
_entity.pdbx_description
1 polymer ?
#
loop_
_entity_poly.entity_id
_entity_poly.type
_entity_poly.pdbx_seq_one_letter_code
_entity_poly.pdbx_strand_id
1 'polypeptide(L)'
;MIYLDEFHERLRDHMLEFSEQHNHRWQAGMNGRSNGYLVLYEGAQEPSGYKSYCTACGQRNYRPVADNGNLCGVCRRPARKDYPTTHMRVVTYPGRGVDMDQDYEDWSLDGLRARVRLIQDFDRLADLIVAEAVWMANNCTIEEETYMVEKRRRVMVSGE
;
A
#
# COMPACT_ATOMS: atom_id res chain seq x y z
N MET A 1 2.35 11.26 22.75
CA MET A 1 2.32 10.40 21.56
C MET A 1 3.06 11.16 20.48
N ILE A 2 4.12 10.59 19.91
CA ILE A 2 4.90 11.23 18.84
C ILE A 2 4.26 10.83 17.52
N TYR A 3 3.96 11.80 16.66
CA TYR A 3 3.49 11.55 15.30
C TYR A 3 4.71 11.39 14.40
N LEU A 4 4.81 10.24 13.76
CA LEU A 4 5.95 9.84 12.92
C LEU A 4 5.52 9.66 11.46
N ASP A 5 4.62 10.53 10.99
CA ASP A 5 4.00 10.38 9.67
C ASP A 5 5.06 10.38 8.57
N GLU A 6 6.06 11.28 8.63
CA GLU A 6 7.16 11.32 7.67
C GLU A 6 7.97 10.01 7.66
N PHE A 7 8.28 9.46 8.85
CA PHE A 7 8.99 8.17 8.92
C PHE A 7 8.17 7.04 8.32
N HIS A 8 6.87 6.99 8.61
CA HIS A 8 5.97 5.98 8.06
C HIS A 8 5.73 6.14 6.55
N GLU A 9 5.80 7.35 6.02
CA GLU A 9 5.76 7.60 4.57
C GLU A 9 7.03 7.07 3.90
N ARG A 10 8.22 7.42 4.41
CA ARG A 10 9.49 6.91 3.87
C ARG A 10 9.60 5.38 3.90
N LEU A 11 9.18 4.75 5.00
CA LEU A 11 9.11 3.29 5.08
C LEU A 11 8.22 2.70 3.99
N ARG A 12 7.06 3.31 3.76
CA ARG A 12 6.08 2.85 2.78
C ARG A 12 6.62 2.98 1.37
N ASP A 13 7.36 4.03 1.07
CA ASP A 13 7.99 4.25 -0.23
C ASP A 13 9.01 3.14 -0.52
N HIS A 14 9.88 2.81 0.43
CA HIS A 14 10.84 1.69 0.26
C HIS A 14 10.16 0.33 0.10
N MET A 15 9.11 0.04 0.89
CA MET A 15 8.36 -1.20 0.74
C MET A 15 7.59 -1.27 -0.59
N LEU A 16 7.08 -0.14 -1.08
CA LEU A 16 6.42 -0.04 -2.37
C LEU A 16 7.41 -0.27 -3.51
N GLU A 17 8.58 0.37 -3.45
CA GLU A 17 9.65 0.19 -4.44
C GLU A 17 10.10 -1.27 -4.51
N PHE A 18 10.33 -1.92 -3.37
CA PHE A 18 10.62 -3.36 -3.31
C PHE A 18 9.52 -4.17 -4.01
N SER A 19 8.26 -3.85 -3.71
CA SER A 19 7.12 -4.54 -4.31
C SER A 19 7.07 -4.37 -5.83
N GLU A 20 7.35 -3.16 -6.34
CA GLU A 20 7.39 -2.86 -7.77
C GLU A 20 8.53 -3.59 -8.48
N GLN A 21 9.74 -3.61 -7.90
CA GLN A 21 10.90 -4.33 -8.43
C GLN A 21 10.64 -5.84 -8.57
N HIS A 22 9.76 -6.39 -7.70
CA HIS A 22 9.34 -7.79 -7.74
C HIS A 22 7.98 -8.01 -8.42
N ASN A 23 7.50 -7.07 -9.23
CA ASN A 23 6.24 -7.13 -9.99
C ASN A 23 5.01 -7.43 -9.11
N HIS A 24 5.07 -7.03 -7.85
CA HIS A 24 4.12 -7.32 -6.78
C HIS A 24 3.84 -8.81 -6.54
N ARG A 25 4.64 -9.72 -7.12
CA ARG A 25 4.62 -11.13 -6.72
C ARG A 25 5.15 -11.30 -5.30
N TRP A 26 6.19 -10.53 -4.99
CA TRP A 26 6.74 -10.41 -3.66
C TRP A 26 6.56 -8.98 -3.19
N GLN A 27 6.08 -8.84 -1.96
CA GLN A 27 5.74 -7.56 -1.38
C GLN A 27 6.26 -7.50 0.05
N ALA A 28 6.69 -6.32 0.49
CA ALA A 28 7.11 -6.10 1.86
C ALA A 28 6.01 -5.36 2.64
N GLY A 29 5.86 -5.68 3.92
CA GLY A 29 4.91 -4.99 4.78
C GLY A 29 5.26 -5.13 6.25
N MET A 30 4.81 -4.18 7.08
CA MET A 30 4.98 -4.27 8.53
C MET A 30 3.84 -5.07 9.17
N ASN A 31 4.14 -5.87 10.19
CA ASN A 31 3.15 -6.64 10.94
C ASN A 31 3.49 -6.65 12.45
N GLY A 32 2.63 -7.27 13.24
CA GLY A 32 2.74 -7.36 14.69
C GLY A 32 2.13 -6.18 15.44
N ARG A 33 2.19 -6.23 16.78
CA ARG A 33 1.71 -5.14 17.64
C ARG A 33 2.56 -3.90 17.35
N SER A 34 1.91 -2.79 17.03
CA SER A 34 2.56 -1.53 16.65
C SER A 34 3.45 -1.62 15.40
N ASN A 35 3.19 -2.56 14.47
CA ASN A 35 3.98 -2.71 13.24
C ASN A 35 5.46 -3.01 13.50
N GLY A 36 5.75 -3.89 14.47
CA GLY A 36 7.10 -4.09 15.02
C GLY A 36 8.08 -4.92 14.19
N TYR A 37 7.64 -5.62 13.14
CA TYR A 37 8.55 -6.38 12.27
C TYR A 37 8.15 -6.33 10.80
N LEU A 38 9.16 -6.38 9.93
CA LEU A 38 9.01 -6.45 8.49
C LEU A 38 8.71 -7.90 8.05
N VAL A 39 7.81 -8.05 7.09
CA VAL A 39 7.35 -9.35 6.56
C VAL A 39 7.44 -9.34 5.04
N LEU A 40 7.93 -10.45 4.50
CA LEU A 40 7.86 -10.77 3.08
C LEU A 40 6.55 -11.52 2.80
N TYR A 41 5.71 -10.96 1.93
CA TYR A 41 4.44 -11.53 1.50
C TYR A 41 4.51 -12.03 0.07
N GLU A 42 3.81 -13.13 -0.19
CA GLU A 42 3.38 -13.48 -1.54
C GLU A 42 2.16 -12.63 -1.93
N GLY A 43 2.13 -12.21 -3.19
CA GLY A 43 1.02 -11.48 -3.78
C GLY A 43 0.92 -11.66 -5.28
N ALA A 44 0.09 -10.83 -5.90
CA ALA A 44 -0.10 -10.80 -7.34
C ALA A 44 -0.66 -9.45 -7.82
N GLN A 45 -0.63 -9.25 -9.12
CA GLN A 45 -1.47 -8.25 -9.80
C GLN A 45 -2.60 -8.96 -10.52
N GLU A 46 -3.83 -8.58 -10.21
CA GLU A 46 -5.04 -9.18 -10.78
C GLU A 46 -5.93 -8.12 -11.43
N PRO A 47 -6.72 -8.46 -12.46
CA PRO A 47 -7.75 -7.57 -12.97
C PRO A 47 -8.72 -7.17 -11.84
N SER A 48 -8.84 -5.87 -11.61
CA SER A 48 -9.70 -5.35 -10.53
C SER A 48 -11.20 -5.46 -10.84
N GLY A 49 -11.55 -5.65 -12.11
CA GLY A 49 -12.92 -5.59 -12.62
C GLY A 49 -13.45 -4.17 -12.84
N TYR A 50 -12.75 -3.13 -12.37
CA TYR A 50 -13.16 -1.75 -12.63
C TYR A 50 -12.96 -1.39 -14.10
N LYS A 51 -13.95 -0.70 -14.66
CA LYS A 51 -14.01 -0.31 -16.07
C LYS A 51 -13.90 1.19 -16.27
N SER A 52 -14.30 1.98 -15.27
CA SER A 52 -14.24 3.44 -15.34
C SER A 52 -13.92 4.08 -13.99
N TYR A 53 -13.48 5.33 -14.01
CA TYR A 53 -13.16 6.11 -12.83
C TYR A 53 -13.52 7.59 -13.00
N CYS A 54 -13.76 8.29 -11.89
CA CYS A 54 -14.01 9.71 -11.88
C CYS A 54 -12.70 10.50 -11.81
N THR A 55 -12.45 11.37 -12.78
CA THR A 55 -11.26 12.23 -12.78
C THR A 55 -11.34 13.37 -11.76
N ALA A 56 -12.50 13.61 -11.16
CA ALA A 56 -12.69 14.68 -10.17
C ALA A 56 -12.55 14.21 -8.71
N CYS A 57 -12.91 12.96 -8.39
CA CYS A 57 -12.88 12.45 -7.02
C CYS A 57 -12.30 11.04 -6.87
N GLY A 58 -11.77 10.44 -7.95
CA GLY A 58 -11.13 9.13 -7.93
C GLY A 58 -12.07 7.92 -7.81
N GLN A 59 -13.39 8.13 -7.63
CA GLN A 59 -14.35 7.03 -7.50
C GLN A 59 -14.28 6.09 -8.70
N ARG A 60 -14.06 4.79 -8.44
CA ARG A 60 -14.02 3.73 -9.45
C ARG A 60 -15.39 3.07 -9.64
N ASN A 61 -15.63 2.47 -10.82
CA ASN A 61 -16.90 1.84 -11.18
C ASN A 61 -16.68 0.58 -12.04
N TYR A 62 -17.51 -0.45 -11.82
CA TYR A 62 -17.49 -1.72 -12.55
C TYR A 62 -18.16 -1.65 -13.93
N ARG A 63 -18.75 -0.50 -14.30
CA ARG A 63 -19.39 -0.25 -15.60
C ARG A 63 -18.63 0.81 -16.42
N PRO A 64 -18.59 0.67 -17.75
CA PRO A 64 -18.05 1.71 -18.63
C PRO A 64 -18.99 2.94 -18.68
N VAL A 65 -18.50 4.04 -19.24
CA VAL A 65 -19.26 5.29 -19.45
C VAL A 65 -20.39 5.10 -20.45
N ALA A 66 -20.23 4.21 -21.44
CA ALA A 66 -21.26 3.91 -22.43
C ALA A 66 -22.57 3.38 -21.82
N ASP A 67 -22.50 2.65 -20.69
CA ASP A 67 -23.68 1.97 -20.12
C ASP A 67 -24.65 2.92 -19.38
N ASN A 68 -24.12 3.94 -18.69
CA ASN A 68 -24.94 4.83 -17.85
C ASN A 68 -24.39 6.25 -17.73
N GLY A 69 -23.68 6.72 -18.75
CA GLY A 69 -23.17 8.08 -18.86
C GLY A 69 -21.98 8.39 -17.97
N ASN A 70 -21.49 9.63 -18.06
CA ASN A 70 -20.25 10.06 -17.41
C ASN A 70 -20.44 10.67 -16.01
N LEU A 71 -21.64 10.62 -15.44
CA LEU A 71 -21.91 11.14 -14.10
C LEU A 71 -21.30 10.24 -13.02
N CYS A 72 -20.60 10.86 -12.08
CA CYS A 72 -20.08 10.18 -10.90
C CYS A 72 -21.19 9.94 -9.86
N GLY A 73 -21.31 8.73 -9.35
CA GLY A 73 -22.29 8.40 -8.32
C GLY A 73 -22.04 9.07 -6.96
N VAL A 74 -20.80 9.50 -6.70
CA VAL A 74 -20.38 10.13 -5.43
C VAL A 74 -20.43 11.65 -5.53
N CYS A 75 -19.59 12.26 -6.36
CA CYS A 75 -19.50 13.72 -6.44
C CYS A 75 -20.49 14.36 -7.42
N ARG A 76 -21.27 13.55 -8.15
CA ARG A 76 -22.30 13.99 -9.12
C ARG A 76 -21.79 14.83 -10.30
N ARG A 77 -20.48 15.01 -10.46
CA ARG A 77 -19.89 15.69 -11.61
C ARG A 77 -19.83 14.76 -12.84
N PRO A 78 -20.02 15.28 -14.06
CA PRO A 78 -19.89 14.53 -15.32
C PRO A 78 -18.42 14.31 -15.69
N ALA A 79 -17.69 13.61 -14.84
CA ALA A 79 -16.23 13.48 -14.89
C ALA A 79 -15.75 12.03 -14.95
N ARG A 80 -16.63 11.07 -15.25
CA ARG A 80 -16.25 9.65 -15.36
C ARG A 80 -15.67 9.36 -16.74
N LYS A 81 -14.55 8.61 -16.75
CA LYS A 81 -13.86 8.13 -17.94
C LYS A 81 -13.56 6.64 -17.82
N ASP A 82 -13.58 5.94 -18.94
CA ASP A 82 -13.19 4.53 -18.99
C ASP A 82 -11.68 4.38 -18.84
N TYR A 83 -11.25 3.26 -18.26
CA TYR A 83 -9.85 2.90 -18.27
C TYR A 83 -9.42 2.53 -19.70
N PRO A 84 -8.25 3.00 -20.18
CA PRO A 84 -7.78 2.70 -21.54
C PRO A 84 -7.37 1.24 -21.70
N THR A 85 -6.95 0.59 -20.61
CA THR A 85 -6.58 -0.82 -20.51
C THR A 85 -7.22 -1.43 -19.27
N THR A 86 -7.21 -2.76 -19.14
CA THR A 86 -7.73 -3.44 -17.94
C THR A 86 -7.03 -2.90 -16.69
N HIS A 87 -7.80 -2.31 -15.79
CA HIS A 87 -7.26 -1.82 -14.53
C HIS A 87 -6.89 -3.00 -13.62
N MET A 88 -5.61 -3.08 -13.28
CA MET A 88 -5.07 -4.08 -12.36
C MET A 88 -5.12 -3.59 -10.92
N ARG A 89 -5.25 -4.50 -9.96
CA ARG A 89 -5.08 -4.24 -8.53
C ARG A 89 -3.98 -5.14 -7.98
N VAL A 90 -3.23 -4.61 -7.03
CA VAL A 90 -2.30 -5.40 -6.23
C VAL A 90 -3.09 -6.14 -5.17
N VAL A 91 -2.81 -7.43 -5.02
CA VAL A 91 -3.36 -8.29 -3.98
C VAL A 91 -2.20 -8.89 -3.19
N THR A 92 -2.33 -8.88 -1.87
CA THR A 92 -1.40 -9.53 -0.95
C THR A 92 -2.11 -10.73 -0.35
N TYR A 93 -1.43 -11.87 -0.22
CA TYR A 93 -1.97 -13.08 0.38
C TYR A 93 -1.37 -13.31 1.77
N PRO A 94 -1.90 -12.64 2.81
CA PRO A 94 -1.38 -12.79 4.16
C PRO A 94 -1.54 -14.23 4.66
N GLY A 95 -0.59 -14.69 5.47
CA GLY A 95 -0.61 -16.03 6.08
C GLY A 95 -0.15 -17.16 5.16
N ARG A 96 0.17 -16.89 3.89
CA ARG A 96 0.88 -17.87 3.05
C ARG A 96 2.34 -17.93 3.47
N GLY A 97 2.83 -19.14 3.74
CA GLY A 97 4.25 -19.38 3.93
C GLY A 97 5.01 -19.12 2.63
N VAL A 98 6.16 -18.44 2.72
CA VAL A 98 7.00 -18.13 1.57
C VAL A 98 7.69 -19.37 1.02
N ASP A 99 8.22 -20.21 1.92
CA ASP A 99 8.89 -21.49 1.64
C ASP A 99 8.67 -22.48 2.80
N MET A 100 7.56 -22.36 3.52
CA MET A 100 7.26 -23.27 4.63
C MET A 100 7.12 -24.69 4.09
N ASP A 101 7.90 -25.62 4.66
CA ASP A 101 7.96 -27.03 4.28
C ASP A 101 8.38 -27.29 2.81
N GLN A 102 9.06 -26.33 2.18
CA GLN A 102 9.51 -26.45 0.80
C GLN A 102 10.77 -27.34 0.70
N ASP A 103 10.70 -28.38 -0.11
CA ASP A 103 11.88 -29.11 -0.58
C ASP A 103 12.50 -28.40 -1.78
N TYR A 104 13.82 -28.23 -1.76
CA TYR A 104 14.60 -27.53 -2.76
C TYR A 104 15.37 -28.47 -3.69
N GLU A 105 15.35 -29.79 -3.46
CA GLU A 105 16.12 -30.76 -4.26
C GLU A 105 15.76 -30.72 -5.76
N ASP A 106 14.47 -30.55 -6.08
CA ASP A 106 13.95 -30.50 -7.45
C ASP A 106 14.06 -29.12 -8.11
N TRP A 107 14.57 -28.11 -7.39
CA TRP A 107 14.66 -26.77 -7.94
C TRP A 107 15.80 -26.65 -8.94
N SER A 108 15.52 -25.95 -10.05
CA SER A 108 16.59 -25.57 -10.96
C SER A 108 17.55 -24.60 -10.27
N LEU A 109 18.83 -24.61 -10.67
CA LEU A 109 19.82 -23.65 -10.18
C LEU A 109 19.36 -22.19 -10.38
N ASP A 110 18.64 -21.91 -11.47
CA ASP A 110 18.11 -20.57 -11.72
C ASP A 110 16.94 -20.22 -10.78
N GLY A 111 16.09 -21.19 -10.44
CA GLY A 111 15.06 -21.02 -9.42
C GLY A 111 15.66 -20.73 -8.05
N LEU A 112 16.69 -21.47 -7.66
CA LEU A 112 17.43 -21.25 -6.41
C LEU A 112 18.09 -19.86 -6.39
N ARG A 113 18.75 -19.47 -7.48
CA ARG A 113 19.35 -18.12 -7.61
C ARG A 113 18.30 -17.03 -7.50
N ALA A 114 17.13 -17.18 -8.13
CA ALA A 114 16.05 -16.21 -8.06
C ALA A 114 15.53 -16.08 -6.62
N ARG A 115 15.40 -17.18 -5.89
CA ARG A 115 14.99 -17.16 -4.47
C ARG A 115 16.04 -16.53 -3.56
N VAL A 116 17.32 -16.85 -3.75
CA VAL A 116 18.42 -16.21 -3.00
C VAL A 116 18.44 -14.70 -3.24
N ARG A 117 18.30 -14.27 -4.50
CA ARG A 117 18.22 -12.83 -4.84
C ARG A 117 17.06 -12.16 -4.11
N LEU A 118 15.87 -12.76 -4.13
CA LEU A 118 14.71 -12.22 -3.40
C LEU A 118 15.02 -12.00 -1.91
N ILE A 119 15.63 -12.98 -1.24
CA ILE A 119 15.97 -12.86 0.18
C ILE A 119 17.05 -11.80 0.42
N GLN A 120 18.06 -11.72 -0.45
CA GLN A 120 19.08 -10.67 -0.39
C GLN A 120 18.50 -9.27 -0.61
N ASP A 121 17.53 -9.13 -1.52
CA ASP A 121 16.88 -7.86 -1.81
C ASP A 121 16.00 -7.44 -0.61
N PHE A 122 15.34 -8.39 0.04
CA PHE A 122 14.56 -8.15 1.26
C PHE A 122 15.43 -7.80 2.47
N ASP A 123 16.60 -8.42 2.62
CA ASP A 123 17.58 -8.08 3.66
C ASP A 123 18.11 -6.65 3.48
N ARG A 124 18.44 -6.25 2.23
CA ARG A 124 18.82 -4.87 1.92
C ARG A 124 17.71 -3.86 2.23
N LEU A 125 16.45 -4.23 2.02
CA LEU A 125 15.32 -3.39 2.42
C LEU A 125 15.29 -3.17 3.94
N ALA A 126 15.54 -4.21 4.74
CA ALA A 126 15.63 -4.08 6.19
C ALA A 126 16.77 -3.13 6.61
N ASP A 127 17.93 -3.24 5.98
CA ASP A 127 19.07 -2.33 6.22
C ASP A 127 18.72 -0.88 5.86
N LEU A 128 18.05 -0.64 4.73
CA LEU A 128 17.61 0.70 4.32
C LEU A 128 16.65 1.31 5.34
N ILE A 129 15.68 0.53 5.83
CA ILE A 129 14.72 0.97 6.85
C ILE A 129 15.44 1.37 8.15
N VAL A 130 16.43 0.58 8.57
CA VAL A 130 17.25 0.91 9.75
C VAL A 130 18.07 2.17 9.51
N ALA A 131 18.67 2.32 8.33
CA ALA A 131 19.45 3.50 7.98
C ALA A 131 18.61 4.78 7.99
N GLU A 132 17.38 4.74 7.47
CA GLU A 132 16.43 5.86 7.55
C GLU A 132 16.07 6.21 8.99
N ALA A 133 15.79 5.21 9.83
CA ALA A 133 15.48 5.44 11.24
C ALA A 133 16.67 6.10 11.98
N VAL A 134 17.88 5.61 11.75
CA VAL A 134 19.12 6.19 12.32
C VAL A 134 19.35 7.60 11.79
N TRP A 135 19.12 7.85 10.50
CA TRP A 135 19.25 9.17 9.92
C TRP A 135 18.28 10.15 10.58
N MET A 136 17.00 9.81 10.69
CA MET A 136 15.99 10.67 11.33
C MET A 136 16.32 10.91 12.81
N ALA A 137 16.76 9.89 13.54
CA ALA A 137 17.15 10.04 14.94
C ALA A 137 18.32 11.03 15.14
N ASN A 138 19.21 11.15 14.16
CA ASN A 138 20.37 12.06 14.22
C ASN A 138 20.08 13.46 13.64
N ASN A 139 19.07 13.61 12.78
CA ASN A 139 18.85 14.83 12.00
C ASN A 139 17.50 15.52 12.27
N CYS A 140 16.57 14.88 12.96
CA CYS A 140 15.27 15.43 13.31
C CYS A 140 15.17 15.73 14.80
N THR A 141 14.47 16.81 15.16
CA THR A 141 14.10 17.13 16.55
C THR A 141 12.62 16.89 16.77
N ILE A 142 12.26 16.58 18.02
CA ILE A 142 10.86 16.43 18.42
C ILE A 142 10.39 17.78 18.95
N GLU A 143 9.41 18.36 18.27
CA GLU A 143 8.77 19.63 18.68
C GLU A 143 7.32 19.37 19.12
N GLU A 144 6.83 20.21 20.03
CA GLU A 144 5.43 20.18 20.46
C GLU A 144 4.56 21.08 19.58
N GLU A 145 3.49 20.53 19.02
CA GLU A 145 2.51 21.29 18.23
C GLU A 145 1.13 21.27 18.92
N THR A 146 0.53 22.45 19.08
CA THR A 146 -0.89 22.57 19.48
C THR A 146 -1.76 22.72 18.25
N TYR A 147 -2.67 21.76 18.02
CA TYR A 147 -3.60 21.78 16.91
C TYR A 147 -5.06 21.76 17.37
N MET A 148 -5.94 22.44 16.64
CA MET A 148 -7.38 22.52 16.92
C MET A 148 -8.15 21.59 15.98
N VAL A 149 -9.00 20.72 16.53
CA VAL A 149 -9.85 19.82 15.74
C VAL A 149 -11.29 20.34 15.74
N GLU A 150 -11.80 20.70 14.56
CA GLU A 150 -13.21 21.06 14.39
C GLU A 150 -14.11 19.84 14.68
N LYS A 151 -15.02 19.96 15.65
CA LYS A 151 -15.99 18.92 15.99
C LYS A 151 -17.40 19.45 15.89
N ARG A 152 -18.23 18.79 15.08
CA ARG A 152 -19.67 19.05 15.00
C ARG A 152 -20.42 18.14 15.98
N ARG A 153 -21.32 18.72 16.77
CA ARG A 153 -22.28 17.96 17.60
C ARG A 153 -23.70 18.44 17.34
N ARG A 154 -24.66 17.53 17.39
CA ARG A 154 -26.08 17.90 17.42
C ARG A 154 -26.44 18.19 18.86
N VAL A 155 -27.11 19.32 19.09
CA VAL A 155 -27.62 19.71 20.41
C VAL A 155 -29.12 19.87 20.32
N MET A 156 -29.81 19.48 21.39
CA MET A 156 -31.23 19.76 21.54
C MET A 156 -31.38 21.24 21.91
N VAL A 157 -32.24 21.95 21.20
CA VAL A 157 -32.59 23.35 21.46
C VAL A 157 -34.09 23.42 21.67
N SER A 158 -34.52 24.14 22.72
CA SER A 158 -35.93 24.43 22.95
C SER A 158 -36.41 25.38 21.85
N GLY A 159 -37.52 25.03 21.19
CA GLY A 159 -38.17 25.92 20.23
C GLY A 159 -38.82 27.10 20.95
N GLU A 160 -38.65 28.31 20.41
CA GLU A 160 -39.48 29.47 20.72
C GLU A 160 -40.87 29.33 20.08
#